data_AF-A0A7S4DKQ8-F1
#
_entry.id   AF-A0A7S4DKQ8-F1
#
_cell.length_a   1.000
_cell.length_b   1.000
_cell.length_c   1.000
_cell.angle_alpha   90.00
_cell.angle_beta   90.00
_cell.angle_gamma   90.00
#
_symmetry.space_group_name_H-M   'P 1'
#
loop_
_entity.id
_entity.type
_entity.pdbx_description
1 polymer ?
#
loop_
_entity_poly.entity_id
_entity_poly.type
_entity_poly.pdbx_seq_one_letter_code
_entity_poly.pdbx_strand_id
1 'polypeptide(L)'
;APQRPRPMLTHATSIAEYAYYAILAALLLGIFQPLIYKRNPKVTNALLANIKYVFWAHGLMTFSFMYLLEPRNLVLLGLSPEATVVTKYALQSLLALTLWDMGHVWSMDIMTIVLIDMHHIGLFVALFFGFGASVSSAAAAAASDERLAAQAHMDSCMFGWFWSIHSFGFLLEVIFPLVGIKLAEGQRSVSLDAIKHVYAAGTVYVMYHYINGEHQPGMGFSHYQTWALTIMLTGRYLINGNWKNVDFLRRVELPGAFVVLADNLFFHDKYLERAIAMYLTLLLGRLAHKVFFLKSRPKPTSYVGPEENPELKKFLEDKAGEVLGKKSSDDSISDADAAAGGAEKKEDKNDGSAIRKYIIAIFDNESQVKGKDGLPLLQKDAWPLQYAAVLNDLKEAKRLIDEDPSRVNAPMSDWYECAPVHWALSMNNVEMVLLLLKSGANPYLRETAKGGDAIDAAFDPQSMRSFLEKITPGSLGASPHFFDEFEEIVLRKSPPAFVWSELSVSERAVRIIEKW
;
A
#
# COMPACT_ATOMS: atom_id res chain seq x y z
N ALA A 1 39.59 9.34 -11.65
CA ALA A 1 40.40 10.57 -11.55
C ALA A 1 41.06 10.61 -10.17
N PRO A 2 42.31 11.09 -10.03
CA PRO A 2 42.92 11.27 -8.72
C PRO A 2 42.01 12.18 -7.88
N GLN A 3 41.72 11.76 -6.64
CA GLN A 3 40.91 12.56 -5.71
C GLN A 3 41.61 13.91 -5.55
N ARG A 4 41.00 15.00 -6.04
CA ARG A 4 41.49 16.35 -5.72
C ARG A 4 41.50 16.45 -4.18
N PRO A 5 42.60 16.91 -3.57
CA PRO A 5 42.66 17.05 -2.12
C PRO A 5 41.47 17.90 -1.67
N ARG A 6 40.68 17.39 -0.72
CA ARG A 6 39.57 18.18 -0.15
C ARG A 6 40.19 19.47 0.40
N PRO A 7 39.67 20.66 0.03
CA PRO A 7 40.13 21.90 0.65
C PRO A 7 39.94 21.75 2.17
N MET A 8 40.93 22.22 2.95
CA MET A 8 40.81 22.20 4.41
C MET A 8 39.56 23.01 4.79
N LEU A 9 38.57 22.32 5.35
CA LEU A 9 37.36 22.95 5.85
C LEU A 9 37.73 23.82 7.06
N THR A 10 37.18 25.02 7.10
CA THR A 10 37.18 25.84 8.31
C THR A 10 36.40 25.12 9.42
N HIS A 11 36.65 25.50 10.67
CA HIS A 11 35.91 24.95 11.81
C HIS A 11 34.39 25.17 11.67
N ALA A 12 33.94 26.33 11.17
CA ALA A 12 32.53 26.64 10.99
C ALA A 12 31.89 25.75 9.90
N THR A 13 32.56 25.55 8.77
CA THR A 13 32.05 24.67 7.71
C THR A 13 31.91 23.22 8.16
N SER A 14 32.88 22.72 8.94
CA SER A 14 32.82 21.37 9.49
C SER A 14 31.66 21.22 10.48
N ILE A 15 31.44 22.21 11.36
CA ILE A 15 30.29 22.20 12.28
C ILE A 15 28.97 22.13 11.51
N ALA A 16 28.80 22.99 10.49
CA ALA A 16 27.55 23.03 9.72
C ALA A 16 27.29 21.69 9.00
N GLU A 17 28.33 21.09 8.41
CA GLU A 17 28.27 19.78 7.77
C GLU A 17 27.87 18.68 8.77
N TYR A 18 28.56 18.59 9.91
CA TYR A 18 28.24 17.59 10.94
C TYR A 18 26.86 17.78 11.56
N ALA A 19 26.43 19.03 11.76
CA ALA A 19 25.09 19.34 12.25
C ALA A 19 24.02 18.84 11.28
N TYR A 20 24.22 19.05 9.98
CA TYR A 20 23.32 18.54 8.95
C TYR A 20 23.22 17.01 8.98
N TYR A 21 24.35 16.28 8.99
CA TYR A 21 24.29 14.81 9.04
C TYR A 21 23.71 14.28 10.34
N ALA A 22 23.97 14.94 11.48
CA ALA A 22 23.37 14.59 12.75
C ALA A 22 21.84 14.75 12.71
N ILE A 23 21.33 15.83 12.10
CA ILE A 23 19.90 16.03 11.88
C ILE A 23 19.35 14.93 10.97
N LEU A 24 19.98 14.67 9.83
CA LEU A 24 19.50 13.65 8.88
C LEU A 24 19.47 12.25 9.51
N ALA A 25 20.53 11.85 10.23
CA ALA A 25 20.57 10.58 10.94
C ALA A 25 19.50 10.50 12.04
N ALA A 26 19.26 11.60 12.77
CA ALA A 26 18.23 11.66 13.79
C ALA A 26 16.81 11.57 13.19
N LEU A 27 16.58 12.08 11.97
CA LEU A 27 15.32 11.93 11.25
C LEU A 27 15.10 10.48 10.81
N LEU A 28 16.10 9.87 10.17
CA LEU A 28 16.05 8.46 9.73
C LEU A 28 15.84 7.47 10.87
N LEU A 29 16.44 7.74 12.03
CA LEU A 29 16.30 6.90 13.21
C LEU A 29 15.06 7.26 14.05
N GLY A 30 14.26 8.24 13.61
CA GLY A 30 13.06 8.69 14.31
C GLY A 30 13.33 9.25 15.71
N ILE A 31 14.54 9.77 15.97
CA ILE A 31 15.01 10.25 17.28
C ILE A 31 14.24 11.49 17.74
N PHE A 32 13.76 12.33 16.82
CA PHE A 32 12.95 13.52 17.13
C PHE A 32 11.64 13.15 17.86
N GLN A 33 11.02 12.02 17.52
CA GLN A 33 9.76 11.58 18.12
C GLN A 33 9.84 11.40 19.64
N PRO A 34 10.75 10.57 20.20
CA PRO A 34 10.90 10.45 21.65
C PRO A 34 11.53 11.67 22.33
N LEU A 35 12.34 12.47 21.63
CA LEU A 35 13.01 13.62 22.24
C LEU A 35 12.14 14.87 22.35
N ILE A 36 11.35 15.17 21.31
CA ILE A 36 10.57 16.40 21.23
C ILE A 36 9.09 16.10 21.45
N TYR A 37 8.50 15.29 20.58
CA TYR A 37 7.04 15.16 20.50
C TYR A 37 6.43 14.38 21.67
N LYS A 38 7.05 13.27 22.08
CA LYS A 38 6.58 12.52 23.27
C LYS A 38 6.71 13.31 24.57
N ARG A 39 7.66 14.23 24.65
CA ARG A 39 7.92 15.04 25.86
C ARG A 39 7.11 16.34 25.91
N ASN A 40 6.57 16.79 24.78
CA ASN A 40 5.87 18.07 24.68
C ASN A 40 4.53 17.95 23.94
N PRO A 41 3.46 17.52 24.62
CA PRO A 41 2.13 17.34 24.02
C PRO A 41 1.57 18.62 23.38
N LYS A 42 1.93 19.81 23.89
CA LYS A 42 1.49 21.08 23.31
C LYS A 42 2.04 21.28 21.90
N VAL A 43 3.33 21.02 21.71
CA VAL A 43 3.99 21.10 20.39
C VAL A 43 3.41 20.05 19.45
N THR A 44 3.24 18.82 19.92
CA THR A 44 2.64 17.72 19.14
C THR A 44 1.23 18.07 18.69
N ASN A 45 0.38 18.57 19.59
CA ASN A 45 -1.00 18.93 19.25
C ASN A 45 -1.04 20.12 18.27
N ALA A 46 -0.17 21.11 18.43
CA ALA A 46 -0.08 22.25 17.51
C ALA A 46 0.38 21.81 16.11
N LEU A 47 1.36 20.90 16.02
CA LEU A 47 1.79 20.32 14.76
C LEU A 47 0.66 19.51 14.12
N LEU A 48 0.06 18.57 14.85
CA LEU A 48 -1.03 17.72 14.35
C LEU A 48 -2.25 18.53 13.88
N ALA A 49 -2.57 19.64 14.55
CA ALA A 49 -3.64 20.53 14.12
C ALA A 49 -3.37 21.21 12.76
N ASN A 50 -2.09 21.33 12.36
CA ASN A 50 -1.67 22.02 11.14
C ASN A 50 -0.95 21.11 10.13
N ILE A 51 -0.86 19.82 10.42
CA ILE A 51 0.01 18.88 9.69
C ILE A 51 -0.38 18.74 8.22
N LYS A 52 -1.68 18.88 7.90
CA LYS A 52 -2.14 18.89 6.51
C LYS A 52 -1.50 20.01 5.68
N TYR A 53 -1.30 21.19 6.28
CA TYR A 53 -0.67 22.32 5.60
C TYR A 53 0.83 22.11 5.45
N VAL A 54 1.48 21.49 6.45
CA VAL A 54 2.87 21.06 6.35
C VAL A 54 3.02 20.09 5.18
N PHE A 55 2.16 19.06 5.09
CA PHE A 55 2.14 18.13 3.95
C PHE A 55 1.98 18.83 2.61
N TRP A 56 1.03 19.74 2.47
CA TRP A 56 0.83 20.43 1.20
C TRP A 56 2.02 21.31 0.80
N ALA A 57 2.70 21.87 1.79
CA ALA A 57 3.88 22.70 1.58
C ALA A 57 5.09 21.88 1.12
N HIS A 58 5.13 20.56 1.30
CA HIS A 58 6.27 19.73 0.90
C HIS A 58 6.68 19.97 -0.55
N GLY A 59 5.73 19.96 -1.48
CA GLY A 59 6.01 20.17 -2.90
C GLY A 59 6.67 21.52 -3.18
N LEU A 60 6.01 22.60 -2.77
CA LEU A 60 6.48 23.96 -2.97
C LEU A 60 7.82 24.22 -2.28
N MET A 61 7.95 23.80 -1.02
CA MET A 61 9.17 24.00 -0.24
C MET A 61 10.33 23.18 -0.78
N THR A 62 10.09 21.95 -1.23
CA THR A 62 11.13 21.10 -1.80
C THR A 62 11.71 21.71 -3.07
N PHE A 63 10.84 22.10 -4.01
CA PHE A 63 11.29 22.78 -5.22
C PHE A 63 12.05 24.07 -4.88
N SER A 64 11.53 24.87 -3.95
CA SER A 64 12.16 26.13 -3.55
C SER A 64 13.55 25.93 -2.93
N PHE A 65 13.68 24.98 -1.99
CA PHE A 65 14.97 24.71 -1.36
C PHE A 65 15.97 24.10 -2.33
N MET A 66 15.55 23.15 -3.18
CA MET A 66 16.44 22.57 -4.19
C MET A 66 16.93 23.63 -5.18
N TYR A 67 16.01 24.49 -5.65
CA TYR A 67 16.37 25.62 -6.50
C TYR A 67 17.38 26.55 -5.81
N LEU A 68 17.13 26.96 -4.56
CA LEU A 68 18.07 27.78 -3.80
C LEU A 68 19.43 27.10 -3.57
N LEU A 69 19.46 25.77 -3.50
CA LEU A 69 20.67 24.97 -3.35
C LEU A 69 21.47 24.81 -4.64
N GLU A 70 20.94 25.21 -5.80
CA GLU A 70 21.68 25.19 -7.06
C GLU A 70 22.93 26.10 -6.95
N PRO A 71 24.10 25.69 -7.49
CA PRO A 71 25.34 26.46 -7.36
C PRO A 71 25.24 27.92 -7.83
N ARG A 72 24.50 28.18 -8.94
CA ARG A 72 24.29 29.52 -9.47
C ARG A 72 23.51 30.40 -8.48
N ASN A 73 22.47 29.86 -7.86
CA ASN A 73 21.61 30.59 -6.94
C ASN A 73 22.31 30.86 -5.61
N LEU A 74 23.13 29.94 -5.12
CA LEU A 74 23.98 30.16 -3.95
C LEU A 74 25.01 31.28 -4.18
N VAL A 75 25.62 31.35 -5.37
CA VAL A 75 26.58 32.41 -5.72
C VAL A 75 25.89 33.78 -5.81
N LEU A 76 24.65 33.84 -6.31
CA LEU A 76 23.87 35.08 -6.40
C LEU A 76 23.58 35.72 -5.02
N LEU A 77 23.69 34.97 -3.93
CA LEU A 77 23.57 35.53 -2.57
C LEU A 77 24.76 36.42 -2.17
N GLY A 78 25.85 36.45 -2.94
CA GLY A 78 27.01 37.31 -2.67
C GLY A 78 27.76 36.96 -1.38
N LEU A 79 27.61 35.73 -0.89
CA LEU A 79 28.22 35.27 0.36
C LEU A 79 29.70 34.91 0.16
N SER A 80 30.48 34.97 1.25
CA SER A 80 31.84 34.42 1.23
C SER A 80 31.82 32.91 0.95
N PRO A 81 32.91 32.30 0.46
CA PRO A 81 32.96 30.85 0.24
C PRO A 81 32.59 30.04 1.48
N GLU A 82 33.06 30.45 2.67
CA GLU A 82 32.73 29.83 3.95
C GLU A 82 31.23 29.98 4.28
N ALA A 83 30.69 31.20 4.19
CA ALA A 83 29.28 31.46 4.46
C ALA A 83 28.35 30.74 3.46
N THR A 84 28.79 30.55 2.21
CA THR A 84 28.06 29.78 1.19
C THR A 84 27.92 28.32 1.60
N VAL A 85 29.00 27.69 2.08
CA VAL A 85 28.97 26.30 2.55
C VAL A 85 28.09 26.14 3.78
N VAL A 86 28.19 27.05 4.75
CA VAL A 86 27.33 27.05 5.94
C VAL A 86 25.86 27.22 5.55
N THR A 87 25.55 28.17 4.65
CA THR A 87 24.18 28.42 4.16
C THR A 87 23.62 27.21 3.43
N LYS A 88 24.42 26.54 2.59
CA LYS A 88 24.02 25.30 1.93
C LYS A 88 23.57 24.25 2.93
N TYR A 89 24.40 23.92 3.93
CA TYR A 89 24.03 22.90 4.92
C TYR A 89 22.82 23.31 5.77
N ALA A 90 22.67 24.60 6.09
CA ALA A 90 21.48 25.11 6.77
C ALA A 90 20.21 24.89 5.92
N LEU A 91 20.24 25.24 4.63
CA LEU A 91 19.12 25.01 3.70
C LEU A 91 18.83 23.51 3.53
N GLN A 92 19.85 22.66 3.46
CA GLN A 92 19.67 21.19 3.41
C GLN A 92 19.05 20.63 4.69
N SER A 93 19.42 21.14 5.87
CA SER A 93 18.78 20.79 7.13
C SER A 93 17.31 21.19 7.18
N LEU A 94 16.98 22.40 6.70
CA LEU A 94 15.59 22.86 6.62
C LEU A 94 14.77 22.01 5.66
N LEU A 95 15.34 21.64 4.51
CA LEU A 95 14.72 20.72 3.56
C LEU A 95 14.47 19.35 4.19
N ALA A 96 15.47 18.77 4.87
CA ALA A 96 15.33 17.48 5.54
C ALA A 96 14.25 17.51 6.64
N LEU A 97 14.25 18.55 7.47
CA LEU A 97 13.20 18.74 8.48
C LEU A 97 11.81 18.87 7.85
N THR A 98 11.70 19.57 6.72
CA THR A 98 10.43 19.71 5.99
C THR A 98 9.92 18.37 5.50
N LEU A 99 10.78 17.58 4.86
CA LEU A 99 10.40 16.29 4.25
C LEU A 99 10.06 15.19 5.26
N TRP A 100 10.55 15.30 6.49
CA TRP A 100 10.22 14.37 7.58
C TRP A 100 9.18 14.94 8.57
N ASP A 101 8.28 15.82 8.13
CA ASP A 101 7.22 16.37 8.98
C ASP A 101 7.76 17.00 10.28
N MET A 102 8.87 17.73 10.19
CA MET A 102 9.61 18.29 11.34
C MET A 102 10.10 17.21 12.34
N GLY A 103 10.34 16.00 11.86
CA GLY A 103 10.77 14.84 12.63
C GLY A 103 9.64 14.12 13.37
N HIS A 104 8.38 14.40 13.06
CA HIS A 104 7.25 13.68 13.63
C HIS A 104 7.10 12.32 12.94
N VAL A 105 7.22 11.24 13.71
CA VAL A 105 7.09 9.88 13.19
C VAL A 105 5.69 9.36 13.50
N TRP A 106 4.94 9.05 12.43
CA TRP A 106 3.63 8.42 12.50
C TRP A 106 3.74 7.00 13.03
N SER A 107 2.71 6.52 13.73
CA SER A 107 2.65 5.11 14.11
C SER A 107 2.43 4.28 12.85
N MET A 108 3.48 3.58 12.42
CA MET A 108 3.51 2.76 11.23
C MET A 108 4.41 1.55 11.49
N ASP A 109 4.26 0.49 10.71
CA ASP A 109 5.17 -0.66 10.76
C ASP A 109 6.56 -0.30 10.21
N ILE A 110 7.57 -1.11 10.54
CA ILE A 110 8.97 -0.85 10.18
C ILE A 110 9.16 -0.81 8.66
N MET A 111 8.46 -1.64 7.89
CA MET A 111 8.61 -1.65 6.43
C MET A 111 8.06 -0.35 5.82
N THR A 112 6.92 0.12 6.30
CA THR A 112 6.34 1.41 5.91
C THR A 112 7.29 2.57 6.23
N ILE A 113 7.93 2.57 7.41
CA ILE A 113 8.96 3.57 7.77
C ILE A 113 10.14 3.52 6.79
N VAL A 114 10.68 2.33 6.53
CA VAL A 114 11.80 2.16 5.58
C VAL A 114 11.43 2.66 4.19
N LEU A 115 10.23 2.36 3.69
CA LEU A 115 9.77 2.80 2.38
C LEU A 115 9.55 4.32 2.30
N ILE A 116 9.06 4.94 3.38
CA ILE A 116 8.98 6.41 3.49
C ILE A 116 10.39 7.02 3.48
N ASP A 117 11.32 6.46 4.25
CA ASP A 117 12.70 6.93 4.25
C ASP A 117 13.34 6.76 2.86
N MET A 118 13.10 5.66 2.15
CA MET A 118 13.53 5.51 0.76
C MET A 118 12.94 6.58 -0.14
N HIS A 119 11.65 6.90 0.01
CA HIS A 119 11.02 7.99 -0.73
C HIS A 119 11.76 9.31 -0.51
N HIS A 120 12.16 9.62 0.72
CA HIS A 120 12.85 10.87 1.03
C HIS A 120 14.34 10.88 0.64
N ILE A 121 15.07 9.80 0.96
CA ILE A 121 16.52 9.66 0.78
C ILE A 121 16.92 9.80 -0.69
N GLY A 122 16.09 9.38 -1.64
CA GLY A 122 16.43 9.46 -3.06
C GLY A 122 16.82 10.88 -3.51
N LEU A 123 16.12 11.90 -3.00
CA LEU A 123 16.47 13.30 -3.22
C LEU A 123 17.84 13.65 -2.60
N PHE A 124 18.12 13.19 -1.38
CA PHE A 124 19.38 13.49 -0.70
C PHE A 124 20.58 12.76 -1.31
N VAL A 125 20.36 11.61 -1.95
CA VAL A 125 21.37 10.95 -2.79
C VAL A 125 21.74 11.86 -3.97
N ALA A 126 20.76 12.48 -4.63
CA ALA A 126 21.03 13.48 -5.67
C ALA A 126 21.72 14.73 -5.11
N LEU A 127 21.24 15.28 -4.00
CA LEU A 127 21.87 16.46 -3.37
C LEU A 127 23.26 16.22 -2.78
N PHE A 128 23.67 14.97 -2.55
CA PHE A 128 24.97 14.65 -1.95
C PHE A 128 25.98 14.17 -2.99
N PHE A 129 25.55 13.28 -3.89
CA PHE A 129 26.41 12.69 -4.92
C PHE A 129 26.26 13.36 -6.29
N GLY A 130 25.19 14.14 -6.48
CA GLY A 130 25.05 15.01 -7.63
C GLY A 130 26.17 16.04 -7.64
N PHE A 131 26.70 16.32 -8.82
CA PHE A 131 27.93 17.08 -8.97
C PHE A 131 27.80 18.56 -8.55
N GLY A 132 26.57 19.10 -8.52
CA GLY A 132 26.27 20.40 -7.91
C GLY A 132 26.42 20.44 -6.38
N ALA A 133 26.53 19.28 -5.72
CA ALA A 133 26.68 19.15 -4.28
C ALA A 133 28.08 19.51 -3.76
N SER A 134 29.13 19.42 -4.60
CA SER A 134 30.51 19.72 -4.18
C SER A 134 30.77 21.24 -4.15
N VAL A 135 29.97 21.96 -3.37
CA VAL A 135 30.19 23.36 -3.03
C VAL A 135 31.30 23.38 -1.97
N SER A 136 32.56 23.21 -2.37
CA SER A 136 33.72 23.44 -1.49
C SER A 136 34.69 24.34 -2.24
N SER A 137 34.70 25.65 -1.93
CA SER A 137 35.40 26.75 -2.65
C SER A 137 35.22 26.80 -4.20
N ALA A 138 34.60 25.78 -4.77
CA ALA A 138 34.34 25.53 -6.18
C ALA A 138 32.90 25.90 -6.53
N ALA A 139 32.12 26.52 -5.64
CA ALA A 139 30.77 27.01 -5.96
C ALA A 139 30.80 27.95 -7.18
N ALA A 140 31.77 28.88 -7.21
CA ALA A 140 31.99 29.77 -8.33
C ALA A 140 32.51 29.03 -9.59
N ALA A 141 33.38 28.04 -9.41
CA ALA A 141 33.87 27.20 -10.50
C ALA A 141 32.78 26.27 -11.08
N ALA A 142 31.87 25.78 -10.24
CA ALA A 142 30.75 24.94 -10.61
C ALA A 142 29.59 25.76 -11.19
N ALA A 143 29.40 27.01 -10.75
CA ALA A 143 28.45 27.93 -11.36
C ALA A 143 28.86 28.31 -12.79
N SER A 144 30.17 28.36 -13.06
CA SER A 144 30.73 28.56 -14.41
C SER A 144 30.83 27.27 -15.23
N ASP A 145 30.83 26.10 -14.59
CA ASP A 145 30.71 24.81 -15.28
C ASP A 145 29.24 24.56 -15.67
N GLU A 146 28.94 24.84 -16.94
CA GLU A 146 27.60 24.67 -17.53
C GLU A 146 27.05 23.26 -17.32
N ARG A 147 27.91 22.24 -17.37
CA ARG A 147 27.52 20.84 -17.16
C ARG A 147 26.98 20.62 -15.75
N LEU A 148 27.69 21.12 -14.73
CA LEU A 148 27.31 20.92 -13.32
C LEU A 148 26.05 21.72 -12.97
N ALA A 149 25.93 22.93 -13.53
CA ALA A 149 24.72 23.73 -13.38
C ALA A 149 23.50 23.05 -14.01
N ALA A 150 23.64 22.47 -15.21
CA ALA A 150 22.57 21.74 -15.87
C ALA A 150 22.14 20.49 -15.08
N GLN A 151 23.09 19.75 -14.51
CA GLN A 151 22.80 18.61 -13.62
C GLN A 151 22.03 19.04 -12.36
N ALA A 152 22.51 20.05 -11.64
CA ALA A 152 21.84 20.54 -10.43
C ALA A 152 20.43 21.08 -10.71
N HIS A 153 20.24 21.71 -11.87
CA HIS A 153 18.94 22.16 -12.32
C HIS A 153 17.99 21.00 -12.58
N MET A 154 18.45 19.96 -13.29
CA MET A 154 17.66 18.77 -13.56
C MET A 154 17.34 17.98 -12.28
N ASP A 155 18.26 17.90 -11.32
CA ASP A 155 17.98 17.34 -9.99
C ASP A 155 16.84 18.13 -9.32
N SER A 156 16.91 19.46 -9.30
CA SER A 156 15.90 20.33 -8.69
C SER A 156 14.53 20.19 -9.36
N CYS A 157 14.48 20.18 -10.69
CA CYS A 157 13.26 19.97 -11.46
C CYS A 157 12.66 18.58 -11.19
N MET A 158 13.46 17.52 -11.24
CA MET A 158 12.99 16.14 -11.09
C MET A 158 12.40 15.89 -9.70
N PHE A 159 13.18 16.19 -8.66
CA PHE A 159 12.78 15.89 -7.30
C PHE A 159 11.74 16.89 -6.79
N GLY A 160 11.85 18.18 -7.15
CA GLY A 160 10.80 19.15 -6.87
C GLY A 160 9.46 18.77 -7.54
N TRP A 161 9.49 18.25 -8.77
CA TRP A 161 8.30 17.72 -9.44
C TRP A 161 7.71 16.53 -8.70
N PHE A 162 8.52 15.52 -8.34
CA PHE A 162 8.04 14.37 -7.57
C PHE A 162 7.32 14.74 -6.29
N TRP A 163 7.82 15.76 -5.59
CA TRP A 163 7.26 16.23 -4.33
C TRP A 163 6.01 17.10 -4.51
N SER A 164 5.80 17.68 -5.69
CA SER A 164 4.60 18.50 -5.99
C SER A 164 3.28 17.72 -5.90
N ILE A 165 3.32 16.38 -5.94
CA ILE A 165 2.17 15.50 -5.68
C ILE A 165 1.49 15.80 -4.33
N HIS A 166 2.26 16.21 -3.33
CA HIS A 166 1.72 16.50 -2.00
C HIS A 166 0.93 17.82 -1.96
N SER A 167 1.10 18.69 -2.96
CA SER A 167 0.40 19.97 -3.06
C SER A 167 -1.01 19.85 -3.67
N PHE A 168 -1.47 18.66 -4.06
CA PHE A 168 -2.84 18.48 -4.58
C PHE A 168 -3.93 18.87 -3.57
N GLY A 169 -3.71 18.66 -2.27
CA GLY A 169 -4.66 19.10 -1.25
C GLY A 169 -4.78 20.63 -1.18
N PHE A 170 -3.68 21.35 -1.36
CA PHE A 170 -3.69 22.82 -1.45
C PHE A 170 -4.43 23.30 -2.71
N LEU A 171 -4.24 22.64 -3.86
CA LEU A 171 -5.01 22.97 -5.06
C LEU A 171 -6.52 22.78 -4.81
N LEU A 172 -6.90 21.69 -4.16
CA LEU A 172 -8.29 21.34 -3.89
C LEU A 172 -8.96 22.26 -2.86
N GLU A 173 -8.31 22.53 -1.73
CA GLU A 173 -8.91 23.25 -0.61
C GLU A 173 -8.67 24.77 -0.65
N VAL A 174 -7.65 25.24 -1.37
CA VAL A 174 -7.31 26.66 -1.44
C VAL A 174 -7.55 27.23 -2.82
N ILE A 175 -6.94 26.66 -3.87
CA ILE A 175 -7.00 27.27 -5.21
C ILE A 175 -8.36 27.10 -5.88
N PHE A 176 -8.96 25.91 -5.82
CA PHE A 176 -10.25 25.64 -6.46
C PHE A 176 -11.39 26.52 -5.92
N PRO A 177 -11.54 26.72 -4.60
CA PRO A 177 -12.53 27.66 -4.08
C PRO A 177 -12.30 29.10 -4.56
N LEU A 178 -11.05 29.54 -4.72
CA LEU A 178 -10.74 30.89 -5.22
C LEU A 178 -11.19 31.11 -6.67
N VAL A 179 -11.30 30.05 -7.48
CA VAL A 179 -11.80 30.11 -8.87
C VAL A 179 -13.25 29.65 -9.01
N GLY A 180 -13.98 29.52 -7.89
CA GLY A 180 -15.41 29.16 -7.88
C GLY A 180 -15.71 27.67 -8.01
N ILE A 181 -14.70 26.79 -7.93
CA ILE A 181 -14.88 25.34 -7.93
C ILE A 181 -15.00 24.88 -6.48
N LYS A 182 -16.21 24.45 -6.07
CA LYS A 182 -16.46 23.89 -4.73
C LYS A 182 -16.54 22.38 -4.80
N LEU A 183 -15.60 21.69 -4.17
CA LEU A 183 -15.62 20.25 -3.99
C LEU A 183 -15.68 19.96 -2.49
N ALA A 184 -16.59 19.07 -2.08
CA ALA A 184 -16.57 18.59 -0.71
C ALA A 184 -15.41 17.61 -0.51
N GLU A 185 -14.89 17.53 0.72
CA GLU A 185 -13.85 16.56 1.08
C GLU A 185 -14.31 15.14 0.74
N GLY A 186 -13.45 14.36 0.08
CA GLY A 186 -13.74 13.00 -0.38
C GLY A 186 -14.54 12.90 -1.69
N GLN A 187 -15.06 14.00 -2.25
CA GLN A 187 -15.71 13.93 -3.56
C GLN A 187 -14.68 13.74 -4.68
N ARG A 188 -14.97 12.78 -5.58
CA ARG A 188 -14.24 12.64 -6.83
C ARG A 188 -14.56 13.81 -7.75
N SER A 189 -13.51 14.37 -8.36
CA SER A 189 -13.62 15.41 -9.37
C SER A 189 -12.90 14.97 -10.62
N VAL A 190 -13.65 14.91 -11.74
CA VAL A 190 -13.10 14.58 -13.06
C VAL A 190 -11.95 15.52 -13.43
N SER A 191 -12.06 16.81 -13.08
CA SER A 191 -11.01 17.80 -13.34
C SER A 191 -9.76 17.54 -12.51
N LEU A 192 -9.90 17.19 -11.22
CA LEU A 192 -8.75 16.84 -10.39
C LEU A 192 -8.08 15.55 -10.85
N ASP A 193 -8.88 14.55 -11.23
CA ASP A 193 -8.37 13.29 -11.76
C ASP A 193 -7.62 13.52 -13.09
N ALA A 194 -8.13 14.39 -13.97
CA ALA A 194 -7.41 14.80 -15.17
C ALA A 194 -6.07 15.49 -14.85
N ILE A 195 -6.05 16.41 -13.89
CA ILE A 195 -4.81 17.09 -13.43
C ILE A 195 -3.79 16.06 -12.90
N LYS A 196 -4.23 15.07 -12.12
CA LYS A 196 -3.36 14.01 -11.61
C LYS A 196 -2.77 13.14 -12.73
N HIS A 197 -3.55 12.85 -13.77
CA HIS A 197 -3.06 12.10 -14.93
C HIS A 197 -2.06 12.92 -15.77
N VAL A 198 -2.32 14.22 -15.95
CA VAL A 198 -1.37 15.15 -16.59
C VAL A 198 -0.08 15.24 -15.77
N TYR A 199 -0.20 15.33 -14.44
CA TYR A 199 0.95 15.29 -13.54
C TYR A 199 1.78 14.01 -13.72
N ALA A 200 1.15 12.83 -13.75
CA ALA A 200 1.86 11.57 -13.98
C ALA A 200 2.55 11.51 -15.34
N ALA A 201 1.90 11.98 -16.40
CA ALA A 201 2.54 12.07 -17.72
C ALA A 201 3.74 13.02 -17.69
N GLY A 202 3.59 14.17 -17.02
CA GLY A 202 4.68 15.11 -16.75
C GLY A 202 5.82 14.46 -15.97
N THR A 203 5.53 13.64 -14.96
CA THR A 203 6.55 12.91 -14.19
C THR A 203 7.39 12.00 -15.10
N VAL A 204 6.76 11.29 -16.03
CA VAL A 204 7.45 10.43 -17.00
C VAL A 204 8.34 11.26 -17.93
N TYR A 205 7.83 12.39 -18.41
CA TYR A 205 8.59 13.33 -19.23
C TYR A 205 9.81 13.91 -18.51
N VAL A 206 9.64 14.40 -17.27
CA VAL A 206 10.74 14.97 -16.48
C VAL A 206 11.77 13.88 -16.15
N MET A 207 11.34 12.64 -15.87
CA MET A 207 12.24 11.50 -15.65
C MET A 207 13.04 11.14 -16.90
N TYR A 208 12.42 11.17 -18.08
CA TYR A 208 13.13 10.98 -19.33
C TYR A 208 14.22 12.03 -19.51
N HIS A 209 13.93 13.31 -19.26
CA HIS A 209 14.92 14.39 -19.36
C HIS A 209 15.96 14.34 -18.24
N TYR A 210 15.60 13.90 -17.04
CA TYR A 210 16.54 13.71 -15.95
C TYR A 210 17.61 12.68 -16.31
N ILE A 211 17.23 11.61 -17.02
CA ILE A 211 18.16 10.55 -17.41
C ILE A 211 18.89 10.89 -18.73
N ASN A 212 18.17 11.36 -19.74
CA ASN A 212 18.69 11.51 -21.11
C ASN A 212 19.02 12.96 -21.48
N GLY A 213 18.80 13.91 -20.57
CA GLY A 213 19.06 15.32 -20.81
C GLY A 213 20.52 15.59 -21.11
N GLU A 214 20.78 16.71 -21.78
CA GLU A 214 22.15 17.16 -22.00
C GLU A 214 22.88 17.26 -20.67
N HIS A 215 24.15 16.85 -20.67
CA HIS A 215 25.02 16.81 -19.49
C HIS A 215 24.66 15.80 -18.39
N GLN A 216 23.54 15.09 -18.47
CA GLN A 216 23.17 14.09 -17.46
C GLN A 216 24.08 12.86 -17.55
N PRO A 217 24.50 12.26 -16.41
CA PRO A 217 25.28 11.03 -16.44
C PRO A 217 24.45 9.84 -16.94
N GLY A 218 23.12 9.89 -16.84
CA GLY A 218 22.21 8.82 -17.25
C GLY A 218 22.22 7.63 -16.30
N MET A 219 21.66 6.52 -16.74
CA MET A 219 21.59 5.29 -15.94
C MET A 219 22.93 4.53 -15.98
N GLY A 220 23.28 3.93 -14.85
CA GLY A 220 24.53 3.20 -14.65
C GLY A 220 24.79 2.94 -13.17
N PHE A 221 25.39 1.79 -12.83
CA PHE A 221 25.63 1.40 -11.43
C PHE A 221 26.51 2.39 -10.67
N SER A 222 27.42 3.07 -11.36
CA SER A 222 28.31 4.10 -10.80
C SER A 222 27.73 5.53 -10.87
N HIS A 223 26.53 5.70 -11.43
CA HIS A 223 25.91 7.02 -11.55
C HIS A 223 24.95 7.27 -10.39
N TYR A 224 25.07 8.44 -9.76
CA TYR A 224 24.22 8.81 -8.64
C TYR A 224 22.73 8.84 -9.03
N GLN A 225 22.43 9.24 -10.27
CA GLN A 225 21.06 9.36 -10.77
C GLN A 225 20.29 8.05 -10.69
N THR A 226 20.96 6.94 -11.02
CA THR A 226 20.40 5.58 -10.91
C THR A 226 19.93 5.30 -9.50
N TRP A 227 20.78 5.57 -8.51
CA TRP A 227 20.47 5.28 -7.10
C TRP A 227 19.44 6.25 -6.54
N ALA A 228 19.59 7.54 -6.82
CA ALA A 228 18.67 8.58 -6.40
C ALA A 228 17.24 8.28 -6.89
N LEU A 229 17.10 7.95 -8.17
CA LEU A 229 15.81 7.64 -8.79
C LEU A 229 15.27 6.28 -8.33
N THR A 230 16.10 5.23 -8.28
CA THR A 230 15.65 3.88 -7.86
C THR A 230 15.17 3.88 -6.42
N ILE A 231 15.89 4.53 -5.50
CA ILE A 231 15.52 4.62 -4.09
C ILE A 231 14.21 5.39 -3.94
N MET A 232 14.11 6.57 -4.56
CA MET A 232 12.91 7.41 -4.59
C MET A 232 11.68 6.65 -5.12
N LEU A 233 11.79 6.02 -6.29
CA LEU A 233 10.69 5.30 -6.93
C LEU A 233 10.27 4.06 -6.14
N THR A 234 11.23 3.36 -5.52
CA THR A 234 10.94 2.19 -4.68
C THR A 234 10.07 2.61 -3.49
N GLY A 235 10.48 3.65 -2.75
CA GLY A 235 9.67 4.21 -1.67
C GLY A 235 8.31 4.68 -2.16
N ARG A 236 8.29 5.50 -3.21
CA ARG A 236 7.08 6.11 -3.80
C ARG A 236 6.03 5.10 -4.24
N TYR A 237 6.43 4.03 -4.93
CA TYR A 237 5.49 3.06 -5.50
C TYR A 237 5.09 1.97 -4.51
N LEU A 238 6.01 1.51 -3.66
CA LEU A 238 5.72 0.40 -2.76
C LEU A 238 5.04 0.85 -1.46
N ILE A 239 5.28 2.08 -0.99
CA ILE A 239 4.62 2.61 0.20
C ILE A 239 3.10 2.54 0.04
N ASN A 240 2.41 1.98 1.04
CA ASN A 240 0.96 1.78 1.06
C ASN A 240 0.39 1.12 -0.22
N GLY A 241 1.20 0.35 -0.95
CA GLY A 241 0.80 -0.24 -2.22
C GLY A 241 0.37 0.81 -3.25
N ASN A 242 0.97 2.00 -3.25
CA ASN A 242 0.62 3.11 -4.15
C ASN A 242 0.54 2.69 -5.62
N TRP A 243 1.42 1.79 -6.06
CA TRP A 243 1.41 1.21 -7.40
C TRP A 243 0.11 0.50 -7.80
N LYS A 244 -0.69 0.04 -6.82
CA LYS A 244 -2.02 -0.53 -6.99
C LYS A 244 -3.13 0.46 -6.68
N ASN A 245 -2.97 1.17 -5.57
CA ASN A 245 -4.05 1.90 -4.91
C ASN A 245 -4.24 3.32 -5.46
N VAL A 246 -3.22 3.89 -6.09
CA VAL A 246 -3.28 5.25 -6.64
C VAL A 246 -3.44 5.18 -8.16
N ASP A 247 -4.61 5.59 -8.64
CA ASP A 247 -5.05 5.35 -10.01
C ASP A 247 -4.10 5.92 -11.08
N PHE A 248 -3.75 7.20 -11.00
CA PHE A 248 -2.86 7.84 -11.97
C PHE A 248 -1.41 7.32 -11.90
N LEU A 249 -0.94 6.89 -10.72
CA LEU A 249 0.37 6.23 -10.59
C LEU A 249 0.36 4.86 -11.28
N ARG A 250 -0.67 4.05 -11.00
CA ARG A 250 -0.85 2.72 -11.58
C ARG A 250 -1.00 2.75 -13.10
N ARG A 251 -1.78 3.69 -13.62
CA ARG A 251 -2.18 3.75 -15.03
C ARG A 251 -1.18 4.49 -15.92
N VAL A 252 -0.49 5.49 -15.39
CA VAL A 252 0.36 6.38 -16.20
C VAL A 252 1.80 6.41 -15.69
N GLU A 253 2.02 6.80 -14.44
CA GLU A 253 3.38 7.10 -13.95
C GLU A 253 4.28 5.85 -13.91
N LEU A 254 3.83 4.76 -13.28
CA LEU A 254 4.61 3.54 -13.15
C LEU A 254 4.87 2.85 -14.50
N PRO A 255 3.89 2.66 -15.39
CA PRO A 255 4.15 2.18 -16.75
C PRO A 255 5.16 3.03 -17.52
N GLY A 256 5.01 4.36 -17.47
CA GLY A 256 5.93 5.27 -18.14
C GLY A 256 7.34 5.24 -17.54
N ALA A 257 7.45 5.14 -16.22
CA ALA A 257 8.73 4.92 -15.53
C ALA A 257 9.40 3.63 -16.02
N PHE A 258 8.64 2.54 -16.12
CA PHE A 258 9.16 1.28 -16.64
C PHE A 258 9.67 1.42 -18.09
N VAL A 259 8.94 2.11 -18.96
CA VAL A 259 9.38 2.37 -20.35
C VAL A 259 10.70 3.15 -20.36
N VAL A 260 10.78 4.26 -19.62
CA VAL A 260 11.99 5.10 -19.57
C VAL A 260 13.20 4.33 -19.01
N LEU A 261 13.00 3.57 -17.93
CA LEU A 261 14.06 2.80 -17.29
C LEU A 261 14.50 1.61 -18.15
N ALA A 262 13.57 0.87 -18.74
CA ALA A 262 13.89 -0.24 -19.62
C ALA A 262 14.61 0.22 -20.88
N ASP A 263 14.22 1.37 -21.45
CA ASP A 263 14.95 1.98 -22.55
C ASP A 263 16.41 2.19 -22.20
N ASN A 264 16.66 2.84 -21.07
CA ASN A 264 18.00 3.16 -20.63
C ASN A 264 18.82 1.95 -20.19
N LEU A 265 18.19 0.83 -19.83
CA LEU A 265 18.88 -0.40 -19.46
C LEU A 265 19.22 -1.29 -20.67
N PHE A 266 18.39 -1.27 -21.72
CA PHE A 266 18.47 -2.27 -22.79
C PHE A 266 18.65 -1.71 -24.20
N PHE A 267 18.13 -0.52 -24.48
CA PHE A 267 18.00 -0.03 -25.85
C PHE A 267 18.79 1.25 -26.13
N HIS A 268 18.89 2.15 -25.14
CA HIS A 268 19.42 3.50 -25.29
C HIS A 268 18.79 4.20 -26.50
N ASP A 269 17.47 4.14 -26.62
CA ASP A 269 16.73 4.66 -27.76
C ASP A 269 16.31 6.11 -27.48
N LYS A 270 16.81 7.03 -28.31
CA LYS A 270 16.47 8.45 -28.18
C LYS A 270 14.95 8.66 -28.21
N TYR A 271 14.20 7.88 -28.99
CA TYR A 271 12.75 8.05 -29.14
C TYR A 271 11.92 7.04 -28.36
N LEU A 272 12.55 6.19 -27.53
CA LEU A 272 11.90 5.15 -26.72
C LEU A 272 11.12 4.10 -27.54
N GLU A 273 11.29 4.04 -28.87
CA GLU A 273 10.47 3.20 -29.75
C GLU A 273 10.55 1.72 -29.33
N ARG A 274 11.77 1.24 -29.06
CA ARG A 274 12.02 -0.15 -28.65
C ARG A 274 11.45 -0.46 -27.25
N ALA A 275 11.57 0.46 -26.31
CA ALA A 275 10.99 0.28 -24.97
C ALA A 275 9.46 0.29 -24.99
N ILE A 276 8.85 1.16 -25.80
CA ILE A 276 7.41 1.19 -26.03
C ILE A 276 6.98 -0.13 -26.68
N ALA A 277 7.67 -0.61 -27.71
CA ALA A 277 7.37 -1.88 -28.36
C ALA A 277 7.47 -3.06 -27.38
N MET A 278 8.50 -3.10 -26.52
CA MET A 278 8.66 -4.10 -25.47
C MET A 278 7.50 -4.04 -24.47
N TYR A 279 7.16 -2.84 -23.97
CA TYR A 279 6.06 -2.65 -23.04
C TYR A 279 4.72 -3.11 -23.65
N LEU A 280 4.41 -2.69 -24.87
CA LEU A 280 3.21 -3.12 -25.59
C LEU A 280 3.20 -4.64 -25.81
N THR A 281 4.35 -5.24 -26.09
CA THR A 281 4.46 -6.71 -26.24
C THR A 281 4.15 -7.43 -24.93
N LEU A 282 4.69 -6.97 -23.80
CA LEU A 282 4.39 -7.52 -22.47
C LEU A 282 2.91 -7.32 -22.11
N LEU A 283 2.35 -6.16 -22.44
CA LEU A 283 0.94 -5.82 -22.23
C LEU A 283 0.03 -6.76 -23.03
N LEU A 284 0.30 -6.91 -24.32
CA LEU A 284 -0.41 -7.81 -25.23
C LEU A 284 -0.24 -9.27 -24.81
N GLY A 285 0.95 -9.68 -24.36
CA GLY A 285 1.20 -11.01 -23.82
C GLY A 285 0.39 -11.28 -22.56
N ARG A 286 0.29 -10.30 -21.64
CA ARG A 286 -0.55 -10.41 -20.43
C ARG A 286 -2.04 -10.41 -20.78
N LEU A 287 -2.46 -9.59 -21.73
CA LEU A 287 -3.84 -9.57 -22.23
C LEU A 287 -4.18 -10.91 -22.87
N ALA A 288 -3.34 -11.42 -23.77
CA ALA A 288 -3.48 -12.74 -24.37
C ALA A 288 -3.55 -13.83 -23.29
N HIS A 289 -2.67 -13.78 -22.29
CA HIS A 289 -2.74 -14.72 -21.19
C HIS A 289 -4.09 -14.67 -20.45
N LYS A 290 -4.57 -13.47 -20.12
CA LYS A 290 -5.87 -13.33 -19.47
C LYS A 290 -7.03 -13.79 -20.37
N VAL A 291 -6.97 -13.54 -21.67
CA VAL A 291 -8.03 -13.92 -22.62
C VAL A 291 -8.06 -15.43 -22.85
N PHE A 292 -6.90 -16.05 -23.09
CA PHE A 292 -6.80 -17.45 -23.53
C PHE A 292 -6.57 -18.44 -22.39
N PHE A 293 -5.88 -18.04 -21.32
CA PHE A 293 -5.41 -18.96 -20.27
C PHE A 293 -5.99 -18.69 -18.88
N LEU A 294 -6.66 -17.55 -18.64
CA LEU A 294 -7.32 -17.31 -17.36
C LEU A 294 -8.45 -18.32 -17.16
N LYS A 295 -8.29 -19.18 -16.16
CA LYS A 295 -9.39 -19.99 -15.63
C LYS A 295 -10.17 -19.12 -14.66
N SER A 296 -11.33 -18.64 -15.07
CA SER A 296 -12.28 -17.98 -14.17
C SER A 296 -13.16 -19.05 -13.53
N ARG A 297 -13.32 -18.99 -12.21
CA ARG A 297 -14.37 -19.77 -11.56
C ARG A 297 -15.73 -19.16 -11.91
N PRO A 298 -16.71 -19.96 -12.36
CA PRO A 298 -18.06 -19.49 -12.58
C PRO A 298 -18.67 -19.11 -11.22
N LYS A 299 -19.21 -17.89 -11.12
CA LYS A 299 -19.93 -17.42 -9.93
C LYS A 299 -21.44 -17.44 -10.22
N PRO A 300 -22.30 -17.83 -9.27
CA PRO A 300 -23.73 -17.88 -9.51
C PRO A 300 -24.30 -16.49 -9.80
N THR A 301 -25.32 -16.42 -10.65
CA THR A 301 -26.07 -15.18 -10.93
C THR A 301 -26.73 -14.61 -9.67
N SER A 302 -27.25 -15.49 -8.81
CA SER A 302 -27.86 -15.19 -7.53
C SER A 302 -27.57 -16.32 -6.56
N TYR A 303 -27.36 -16.01 -5.27
CA TYR A 303 -27.18 -17.07 -4.29
C TYR A 303 -28.53 -17.55 -3.78
N VAL A 304 -28.84 -18.84 -4.02
CA VAL A 304 -30.02 -19.52 -3.46
C VAL A 304 -29.56 -20.35 -2.27
N GLY A 305 -29.81 -19.83 -1.07
CA GLY A 305 -29.37 -20.44 0.19
C GLY A 305 -30.08 -21.77 0.52
N PRO A 306 -29.66 -22.45 1.60
CA PRO A 306 -30.18 -23.77 1.98
C PRO A 306 -31.67 -23.81 2.31
N GLU A 307 -32.29 -22.68 2.68
CA GLU A 307 -33.74 -22.61 2.88
C GLU A 307 -34.52 -22.89 1.59
N GLU A 308 -34.04 -22.36 0.47
CA GLU A 308 -34.66 -22.47 -0.85
C GLU A 308 -33.97 -23.52 -1.76
N ASN A 309 -32.87 -24.12 -1.28
CA ASN A 309 -32.09 -25.15 -1.96
C ASN A 309 -31.93 -26.40 -1.07
N PRO A 310 -32.87 -27.36 -1.14
CA PRO A 310 -32.84 -28.58 -0.32
C PRO A 310 -31.60 -29.45 -0.54
N GLU A 311 -31.04 -29.45 -1.75
CA GLU A 311 -29.81 -30.17 -2.08
C GLU A 311 -28.62 -29.56 -1.32
N LEU A 312 -28.51 -28.23 -1.33
CA LEU A 312 -27.48 -27.53 -0.57
C LEU A 312 -27.65 -27.75 0.94
N LYS A 313 -28.88 -27.70 1.44
CA LYS A 313 -29.16 -27.98 2.85
C LYS A 313 -28.69 -29.38 3.26
N LYS A 314 -29.07 -30.40 2.47
CA LYS A 314 -28.66 -31.79 2.70
C LYS A 314 -27.14 -31.93 2.63
N PHE A 315 -26.48 -31.32 1.65
CA PHE A 315 -25.02 -31.32 1.54
C PHE A 315 -24.34 -30.74 2.80
N LEU A 316 -24.80 -29.60 3.30
CA LEU A 316 -24.26 -28.98 4.51
C LEU A 316 -24.52 -29.82 5.77
N GLU A 317 -25.62 -30.57 5.82
CA GLU A 317 -25.93 -31.52 6.89
C GLU A 317 -25.01 -32.74 6.84
N ASP A 318 -24.88 -33.38 5.68
CA ASP A 318 -24.08 -34.58 5.45
C ASP A 318 -22.58 -34.31 5.68
N LYS A 319 -22.06 -33.19 5.15
CA LYS A 319 -20.65 -32.80 5.30
C LYS A 319 -20.29 -32.30 6.69
N ALA A 320 -21.25 -32.04 7.57
CA ALA A 320 -20.97 -31.50 8.90
C ALA A 320 -20.08 -32.42 9.75
N GLY A 321 -20.31 -33.73 9.70
CA GLY A 321 -19.49 -34.71 10.43
C GLY A 321 -18.06 -34.77 9.91
N GLU A 322 -17.92 -34.76 8.58
CA GLU A 322 -16.65 -34.81 7.86
C GLU A 322 -15.81 -33.55 8.13
N VAL A 323 -16.40 -32.37 7.95
CA VAL A 323 -15.75 -31.07 8.18
C VAL A 323 -15.20 -30.94 9.60
N LEU A 324 -15.95 -31.43 10.59
CA LEU A 324 -15.59 -31.40 12.02
C LEU A 324 -14.68 -32.55 12.47
N GLY A 325 -14.31 -33.46 11.57
CA GLY A 325 -13.42 -34.60 11.88
C GLY A 325 -14.03 -35.64 12.82
N LYS A 326 -15.37 -35.69 12.95
CA LYS A 326 -16.04 -36.76 13.72
C LYS A 326 -16.04 -38.02 12.87
N LYS A 327 -15.17 -38.99 13.21
CA LYS A 327 -15.27 -40.36 12.65
C LYS A 327 -16.69 -40.87 12.90
N SER A 328 -17.32 -41.40 11.86
CA SER A 328 -18.59 -42.12 11.95
C SER A 328 -18.46 -43.20 13.03
N SER A 329 -19.16 -43.02 14.14
CA SER A 329 -19.27 -44.00 15.21
C SER A 329 -20.18 -45.13 14.74
N ASP A 330 -19.59 -46.19 14.21
CA ASP A 330 -20.14 -47.53 14.32
C ASP A 330 -19.30 -48.20 15.41
N ASP A 331 -19.73 -48.00 16.66
CA ASP A 331 -19.57 -48.91 17.78
C ASP A 331 -20.27 -48.31 19.00
N SER A 332 -21.17 -49.11 19.55
CA SER A 332 -21.99 -48.88 20.72
C SER A 332 -21.24 -48.23 21.89
N ILE A 333 -21.72 -47.07 22.36
CA ILE A 333 -21.35 -46.53 23.67
C ILE A 333 -22.53 -46.79 24.62
N SER A 334 -22.31 -47.76 25.51
CA SER A 334 -23.06 -47.94 26.74
C SER A 334 -22.87 -46.74 27.66
N ASP A 335 -23.95 -46.37 28.34
CA ASP A 335 -23.99 -45.38 29.41
C ASP A 335 -22.94 -45.66 30.52
N ALA A 336 -21.89 -44.86 30.57
CA ALA A 336 -21.19 -44.45 31.79
C ALA A 336 -20.13 -43.39 31.46
N ASP A 337 -19.96 -42.43 32.36
CA ASP A 337 -18.89 -41.41 32.43
C ASP A 337 -19.27 -39.99 32.00
N ALA A 338 -20.35 -39.50 32.63
CA ALA A 338 -20.40 -38.13 33.10
C ALA A 338 -19.64 -38.01 34.44
N ALA A 339 -18.32 -37.74 34.40
CA ALA A 339 -17.60 -36.95 35.41
C ALA A 339 -16.08 -36.98 35.19
N ALA A 340 -15.48 -35.82 35.49
CA ALA A 340 -14.05 -35.58 35.75
C ALA A 340 -13.13 -35.30 34.56
N GLY A 341 -12.40 -34.18 34.70
CA GLY A 341 -11.08 -34.03 34.11
C GLY A 341 -10.89 -32.77 33.29
N GLY A 342 -10.67 -31.64 33.96
CA GLY A 342 -9.99 -30.51 33.35
C GLY A 342 -8.62 -30.97 32.85
N ALA A 343 -8.43 -30.91 31.53
CA ALA A 343 -7.14 -31.05 30.89
C ALA A 343 -6.84 -29.73 30.18
N GLU A 344 -5.93 -28.95 30.75
CA GLU A 344 -5.28 -27.83 30.06
C GLU A 344 -4.67 -28.37 28.75
N LYS A 345 -5.27 -27.99 27.62
CA LYS A 345 -4.63 -28.16 26.32
C LYS A 345 -3.40 -27.25 26.30
N LYS A 346 -2.21 -27.85 26.14
CA LYS A 346 -0.97 -27.14 25.83
C LYS A 346 -1.22 -26.22 24.64
N GLU A 347 -1.17 -24.91 24.88
CA GLU A 347 -1.14 -23.90 23.81
C GLU A 347 0.10 -24.11 22.94
N ASP A 348 -0.12 -24.49 21.68
CA ASP A 348 0.91 -24.51 20.66
C ASP A 348 1.34 -23.06 20.39
N LYS A 349 2.60 -22.75 20.69
CA LYS A 349 3.15 -21.38 20.77
C LYS A 349 3.38 -20.69 19.41
N ASN A 350 2.75 -21.14 18.33
CA ASN A 350 2.97 -20.55 17.00
C ASN A 350 1.71 -20.48 16.11
N ASP A 351 0.53 -20.56 16.73
CA ASP A 351 -0.79 -20.56 16.09
C ASP A 351 -1.29 -19.12 15.83
N GLY A 352 -2.23 -18.91 14.91
CA GLY A 352 -2.94 -17.65 14.59
C GLY A 352 -3.63 -16.92 15.77
N SER A 353 -3.38 -17.38 17.00
CA SER A 353 -3.61 -16.71 18.28
C SER A 353 -3.19 -15.23 18.28
N ALA A 354 -2.05 -14.85 17.68
CA ALA A 354 -1.58 -13.45 17.72
C ALA A 354 -2.47 -12.48 16.90
N ILE A 355 -2.84 -12.85 15.68
CA ILE A 355 -3.74 -12.05 14.84
C ILE A 355 -5.14 -12.04 15.43
N ARG A 356 -5.63 -13.19 15.90
CA ARG A 356 -6.90 -13.28 16.61
C ARG A 356 -6.94 -12.35 17.81
N LYS A 357 -5.92 -12.38 18.68
CA LYS A 357 -5.78 -11.48 19.83
C LYS A 357 -5.77 -10.01 19.40
N TYR A 358 -5.07 -9.68 18.31
CA TYR A 358 -5.03 -8.31 17.77
C TYR A 358 -6.41 -7.84 17.28
N ILE A 359 -7.13 -8.66 16.53
CA ILE A 359 -8.47 -8.32 16.03
C ILE A 359 -9.47 -8.21 17.20
N ILE A 360 -9.42 -9.13 18.17
CA ILE A 360 -10.23 -9.06 19.39
C ILE A 360 -9.97 -7.74 20.12
N ALA A 361 -8.71 -7.34 20.28
CA ALA A 361 -8.35 -6.07 20.91
C ALA A 361 -8.90 -4.84 20.16
N ILE A 362 -8.99 -4.90 18.83
CA ILE A 362 -9.64 -3.84 18.02
C ILE A 362 -11.14 -3.74 18.34
N PHE A 363 -11.82 -4.87 18.46
CA PHE A 363 -13.26 -4.93 18.76
C PHE A 363 -13.62 -4.57 20.20
N ASP A 364 -12.80 -5.00 21.16
CA ASP A 364 -13.05 -4.78 22.59
C ASP A 364 -12.77 -3.35 23.04
N ASN A 365 -12.24 -2.52 22.13
CA ASN A 365 -11.94 -1.12 22.38
C ASN A 365 -11.14 -0.95 23.68
N GLU A 366 -10.28 -1.94 24.00
CA GLU A 366 -9.39 -1.85 25.15
C GLU A 366 -8.50 -0.64 24.90
N SER A 367 -8.73 0.37 25.74
CA SER A 367 -8.24 1.75 25.72
C SER A 367 -6.70 1.91 25.83
N GLN A 368 -5.94 1.05 25.17
CA GLN A 368 -4.50 1.10 24.99
C GLN A 368 -4.04 0.85 23.54
N VAL A 369 -4.92 0.41 22.62
CA VAL A 369 -4.63 0.53 21.18
C VAL A 369 -5.01 1.95 20.73
N LYS A 370 -4.28 2.95 21.25
CA LYS A 370 -4.25 4.28 20.62
C LYS A 370 -3.85 4.06 19.18
N GLY A 371 -4.81 4.23 18.26
CA GLY A 371 -4.67 4.19 16.80
C GLY A 371 -3.25 3.99 16.33
N LYS A 372 -2.78 2.74 16.40
CA LYS A 372 -1.73 2.32 15.48
C LYS A 372 -2.48 2.16 14.17
N ASP A 373 -2.11 2.97 13.20
CA ASP A 373 -2.34 2.71 11.78
C ASP A 373 -3.67 3.21 11.18
N GLY A 374 -4.42 4.10 11.86
CA GLY A 374 -5.58 4.77 11.23
C GLY A 374 -6.73 3.85 10.84
N LEU A 375 -6.73 2.61 11.32
CA LEU A 375 -7.82 1.66 11.15
C LEU A 375 -9.00 2.08 12.06
N PRO A 376 -10.25 1.96 11.59
CA PRO A 376 -11.41 2.35 12.38
C PRO A 376 -11.52 1.48 13.63
N LEU A 377 -11.86 2.10 14.76
CA LEU A 377 -12.23 1.37 15.97
C LEU A 377 -13.51 0.59 15.69
N LEU A 378 -13.43 -0.74 15.70
CA LEU A 378 -14.59 -1.59 15.47
C LEU A 378 -15.41 -1.65 16.75
N GLN A 379 -16.68 -1.28 16.67
CA GLN A 379 -17.58 -1.38 17.81
C GLN A 379 -18.23 -2.77 17.80
N LYS A 380 -17.91 -3.60 18.79
CA LYS A 380 -18.54 -4.93 18.94
C LYS A 380 -20.07 -4.86 18.93
N ASP A 381 -20.65 -3.81 19.51
CA ASP A 381 -22.09 -3.61 19.57
C ASP A 381 -22.69 -3.25 18.21
N ALA A 382 -21.89 -2.64 17.31
CA ALA A 382 -22.30 -2.37 15.93
C ALA A 382 -22.20 -3.61 15.03
N TRP A 383 -21.26 -4.52 15.32
CA TRP A 383 -20.96 -5.68 14.48
C TRP A 383 -20.89 -7.00 15.28
N PRO A 384 -21.94 -7.36 16.03
CA PRO A 384 -21.88 -8.43 17.03
C PRO A 384 -21.67 -9.82 16.40
N LEU A 385 -22.21 -10.07 15.20
CA LEU A 385 -22.07 -11.36 14.53
C LEU A 385 -20.66 -11.56 13.96
N GLN A 386 -20.02 -10.51 13.43
CA GLN A 386 -18.63 -10.54 12.99
C GLN A 386 -17.70 -10.77 14.19
N TYR A 387 -17.97 -10.11 15.32
CA TYR A 387 -17.20 -10.34 16.55
C TYR A 387 -17.34 -11.78 17.05
N ALA A 388 -18.56 -12.31 17.12
CA ALA A 388 -18.80 -13.72 17.45
C ALA A 388 -18.08 -14.65 16.45
N ALA A 389 -18.08 -14.30 15.16
CA ALA A 389 -17.37 -15.05 14.12
C ALA A 389 -15.85 -15.06 14.31
N VAL A 390 -15.25 -13.96 14.81
CA VAL A 390 -13.83 -13.90 15.18
C VAL A 390 -13.54 -14.79 16.40
N LEU A 391 -14.40 -14.72 17.42
CA LEU A 391 -14.27 -15.51 18.65
C LEU A 391 -14.54 -17.01 18.46
N ASN A 392 -15.16 -17.40 17.34
CA ASN A 392 -15.76 -18.73 17.15
C ASN A 392 -16.85 -19.03 18.19
N ASP A 393 -17.59 -18.02 18.67
CA ASP A 393 -18.69 -18.19 19.62
C ASP A 393 -19.96 -18.63 18.89
N LEU A 394 -20.07 -19.94 18.65
CA LEU A 394 -21.21 -20.54 17.95
C LEU A 394 -22.54 -20.30 18.65
N LYS A 395 -22.54 -20.22 19.98
CA LYS A 395 -23.76 -20.05 20.77
C LYS A 395 -24.30 -18.64 20.57
N GLU A 396 -23.42 -17.64 20.68
CA GLU A 396 -23.79 -16.25 20.49
C GLU A 396 -24.14 -15.96 19.02
N ALA A 397 -23.34 -16.46 18.07
CA ALA A 397 -23.66 -16.33 16.65
C ALA A 397 -25.05 -16.91 16.33
N LYS A 398 -25.37 -18.11 16.86
CA LYS A 398 -26.70 -18.71 16.69
C LYS A 398 -27.80 -17.84 17.30
N ARG A 399 -27.63 -17.35 18.53
CA ARG A 399 -28.59 -16.45 19.19
C ARG A 399 -28.85 -15.20 18.34
N LEU A 400 -27.79 -14.56 17.84
CA LEU A 400 -27.88 -13.34 17.02
C LEU A 400 -28.58 -13.57 15.68
N ILE A 401 -28.35 -14.73 15.05
CA ILE A 401 -29.01 -15.12 13.80
C ILE A 401 -30.49 -15.47 14.05
N ASP A 402 -30.79 -16.20 15.13
CA ASP A 402 -32.16 -16.56 15.49
C ASP A 402 -33.01 -15.31 15.82
N GLU A 403 -32.39 -14.28 16.41
CA GLU A 403 -33.03 -12.99 16.68
C GLU A 403 -33.29 -12.15 15.42
N ASP A 404 -32.33 -12.15 14.49
CA ASP A 404 -32.40 -11.40 13.25
C ASP A 404 -31.62 -12.11 12.13
N PRO A 405 -32.30 -12.92 11.31
CA PRO A 405 -31.67 -13.68 10.24
C PRO A 405 -30.96 -12.82 9.20
N SER A 406 -31.35 -11.53 9.05
CA SER A 406 -30.73 -10.63 8.07
C SER A 406 -29.25 -10.34 8.37
N ARG A 407 -28.82 -10.52 9.63
CA ARG A 407 -27.44 -10.30 10.07
C ARG A 407 -26.44 -11.24 9.44
N VAL A 408 -26.86 -12.44 9.03
CA VAL A 408 -25.98 -13.48 8.48
C VAL A 408 -25.17 -12.99 7.26
N ASN A 409 -25.71 -11.99 6.55
CA ASN A 409 -25.13 -11.38 5.36
C ASN A 409 -24.79 -9.90 5.50
N ALA A 410 -24.96 -9.30 6.69
CA ALA A 410 -24.74 -7.87 6.90
C ALA A 410 -23.25 -7.52 6.73
N PRO A 411 -22.85 -6.68 5.76
CA PRO A 411 -21.46 -6.31 5.56
C PRO A 411 -20.99 -5.30 6.61
N MET A 412 -19.75 -5.41 7.07
CA MET A 412 -19.12 -4.43 7.94
C MET A 412 -18.60 -3.24 7.13
N SER A 413 -19.33 -2.13 7.11
CA SER A 413 -18.94 -0.93 6.33
C SER A 413 -17.61 -0.34 6.78
N ASP A 414 -17.30 -0.45 8.08
CA ASP A 414 -16.06 0.07 8.66
C ASP A 414 -14.85 -0.78 8.27
N TRP A 415 -15.07 -1.99 7.75
CA TRP A 415 -14.00 -2.93 7.40
C TRP A 415 -14.30 -3.62 6.08
N TYR A 416 -14.11 -2.85 5.02
CA TYR A 416 -14.10 -3.33 3.64
C TYR A 416 -15.36 -4.08 3.20
N GLU A 417 -16.50 -3.80 3.82
CA GLU A 417 -17.77 -4.50 3.55
C GLU A 417 -17.69 -6.03 3.78
N CYS A 418 -16.81 -6.48 4.68
CA CYS A 418 -16.66 -7.91 4.98
C CYS A 418 -17.89 -8.44 5.74
N ALA A 419 -18.60 -9.40 5.14
CA ALA A 419 -19.68 -10.16 5.80
C ALA A 419 -19.13 -11.17 6.84
N PRO A 420 -19.95 -11.67 7.80
CA PRO A 420 -19.50 -12.60 8.85
C PRO A 420 -18.74 -13.83 8.34
N VAL A 421 -19.12 -14.37 7.19
CA VAL A 421 -18.45 -15.54 6.58
C VAL A 421 -17.00 -15.25 6.16
N HIS A 422 -16.68 -14.02 5.75
CA HIS A 422 -15.30 -13.61 5.44
C HIS A 422 -14.40 -13.66 6.69
N TRP A 423 -14.93 -13.21 7.83
CA TRP A 423 -14.24 -13.23 9.12
C TRP A 423 -14.02 -14.66 9.59
N ALA A 424 -15.05 -15.50 9.53
CA ALA A 424 -14.96 -16.90 9.93
C ALA A 424 -13.91 -17.67 9.12
N LEU A 425 -13.86 -17.46 7.79
CA LEU A 425 -12.85 -18.07 6.93
C LEU A 425 -11.44 -17.54 7.19
N SER A 426 -11.29 -16.23 7.37
CA SER A 426 -9.98 -15.61 7.66
C SER A 426 -9.40 -16.07 9.00
N MET A 427 -10.26 -16.40 9.98
CA MET A 427 -9.85 -16.93 11.28
C MET A 427 -9.75 -18.46 11.33
N ASN A 428 -10.01 -19.14 10.21
CA ASN A 428 -10.11 -20.60 10.11
C ASN A 428 -11.09 -21.22 11.15
N ASN A 429 -12.20 -20.54 11.40
CA ASN A 429 -13.25 -20.99 12.31
C ASN A 429 -14.23 -21.92 11.57
N VAL A 430 -13.79 -23.15 11.34
CA VAL A 430 -14.49 -24.16 10.53
C VAL A 430 -15.94 -24.37 10.97
N GLU A 431 -16.18 -24.51 12.26
CA GLU A 431 -17.52 -24.66 12.85
C GLU A 431 -18.40 -23.43 12.56
N MET A 432 -17.83 -22.23 12.69
CA MET A 432 -18.54 -20.98 12.45
C MET A 432 -18.91 -20.83 10.98
N VAL A 433 -17.99 -21.16 10.06
CA VAL A 433 -18.28 -21.15 8.62
C VAL A 433 -19.46 -22.06 8.32
N LEU A 434 -19.45 -23.28 8.85
CA LEU A 434 -20.54 -24.23 8.64
C LEU A 434 -21.87 -23.74 9.23
N LEU A 435 -21.85 -23.15 10.44
CA LEU A 435 -23.03 -22.54 11.05
C LEU A 435 -23.60 -21.43 10.16
N LEU A 436 -22.76 -20.49 9.73
CA LEU A 436 -23.15 -19.37 8.89
C LEU A 436 -23.74 -19.85 7.55
N LEU A 437 -23.09 -20.80 6.87
CA LEU A 437 -23.59 -21.36 5.61
C LEU A 437 -24.95 -22.06 5.79
N LYS A 438 -25.13 -22.84 6.87
CA LYS A 438 -26.42 -23.47 7.20
C LYS A 438 -27.52 -22.45 7.48
N SER A 439 -27.15 -21.30 8.03
CA SER A 439 -28.03 -20.17 8.30
C SER A 439 -28.25 -19.25 7.09
N GLY A 440 -27.77 -19.59 5.89
CA GLY A 440 -28.01 -18.80 4.68
C GLY A 440 -27.01 -17.68 4.41
N ALA A 441 -25.82 -17.73 5.01
CA ALA A 441 -24.71 -16.87 4.61
C ALA A 441 -24.40 -17.07 3.11
N ASN A 442 -24.32 -15.97 2.37
CA ASN A 442 -23.92 -15.90 0.99
C ASN A 442 -22.40 -15.73 0.92
N PRO A 443 -21.63 -16.77 0.57
CA PRO A 443 -20.17 -16.67 0.53
C PRO A 443 -19.66 -16.00 -0.77
N TYR A 444 -20.56 -15.57 -1.66
CA TYR A 444 -20.26 -14.85 -2.91
C TYR A 444 -20.39 -13.32 -2.78
N LEU A 445 -20.70 -12.80 -1.58
CA LEU A 445 -20.64 -11.37 -1.31
C LEU A 445 -19.19 -10.90 -1.46
N ARG A 446 -18.98 -9.76 -2.15
CA ARG A 446 -17.65 -9.23 -2.41
C ARG A 446 -17.24 -8.24 -1.33
N GLU A 447 -16.02 -8.35 -0.86
CA GLU A 447 -15.38 -7.30 -0.07
C GLU A 447 -14.77 -6.22 -0.97
N THR A 448 -14.63 -5.00 -0.44
CA THR A 448 -14.02 -3.88 -1.16
C THR A 448 -12.50 -3.89 -1.14
N ALA A 449 -11.87 -4.57 -0.17
CA ALA A 449 -10.42 -4.61 -0.03
C ALA A 449 -9.73 -5.29 -1.22
N LYS A 450 -10.01 -6.59 -1.43
CA LYS A 450 -9.41 -7.37 -2.52
C LYS A 450 -10.33 -7.52 -3.72
N GLY A 451 -11.60 -7.13 -3.59
CA GLY A 451 -12.62 -7.37 -4.61
C GLY A 451 -12.97 -8.84 -4.81
N GLY A 452 -12.50 -9.74 -3.95
CA GLY A 452 -12.84 -11.15 -3.95
C GLY A 452 -14.07 -11.43 -3.09
N ASP A 453 -14.63 -12.62 -3.22
CA ASP A 453 -15.62 -13.15 -2.29
C ASP A 453 -15.00 -14.07 -1.23
N ALA A 454 -15.82 -14.55 -0.30
CA ALA A 454 -15.36 -15.37 0.81
C ALA A 454 -14.75 -16.70 0.31
N ILE A 455 -15.29 -17.28 -0.77
CA ILE A 455 -14.74 -18.48 -1.40
C ILE A 455 -13.39 -18.16 -2.05
N ASP A 456 -13.22 -17.02 -2.72
CA ASP A 456 -11.92 -16.64 -3.29
C ASP A 456 -10.83 -16.58 -2.20
N ALA A 457 -11.17 -16.08 -1.01
CA ALA A 457 -10.26 -16.09 0.13
C ALA A 457 -9.87 -17.51 0.55
N ALA A 458 -10.80 -18.47 0.55
CA ALA A 458 -10.53 -19.88 0.88
C ALA A 458 -9.59 -20.59 -0.11
N PHE A 459 -9.43 -20.06 -1.32
CA PHE A 459 -8.54 -20.60 -2.35
C PHE A 459 -7.25 -19.80 -2.53
N ASP A 460 -7.11 -18.63 -1.90
CA ASP A 460 -5.90 -17.80 -1.99
C ASP A 460 -4.78 -18.37 -1.10
N PRO A 461 -3.70 -18.93 -1.69
CA PRO A 461 -2.59 -19.47 -0.92
C PRO A 461 -1.88 -18.38 -0.11
N GLN A 462 -1.95 -17.11 -0.52
CA GLN A 462 -1.25 -16.01 0.14
C GLN A 462 -1.96 -15.56 1.43
N SER A 463 -3.29 -15.59 1.44
CA SER A 463 -4.12 -15.35 2.64
C SER A 463 -4.03 -16.50 3.65
N MET A 464 -3.75 -17.72 3.18
CA MET A 464 -3.64 -18.94 4.03
C MET A 464 -2.20 -19.31 4.44
N ARG A 465 -1.17 -18.80 3.75
CA ARG A 465 0.24 -19.26 3.85
C ARG A 465 0.94 -18.99 5.17
N SER A 466 0.51 -18.04 5.98
CA SER A 466 1.28 -17.67 7.17
C SER A 466 0.98 -18.49 8.42
N PHE A 467 -0.07 -19.31 8.46
CA PHE A 467 -0.48 -19.97 9.72
C PHE A 467 -0.80 -21.46 9.64
N LEU A 468 -1.15 -22.00 8.47
CA LEU A 468 -1.61 -23.40 8.39
C LEU A 468 -0.94 -24.11 7.21
N GLU A 469 0.20 -24.75 7.47
CA GLU A 469 0.98 -25.54 6.49
C GLU A 469 0.21 -26.75 5.90
N LYS A 470 -1.07 -26.96 6.25
CA LYS A 470 -1.83 -28.19 5.93
C LYS A 470 -3.20 -27.97 5.29
N ILE A 471 -3.63 -26.74 5.02
CA ILE A 471 -4.93 -26.52 4.36
C ILE A 471 -4.77 -26.63 2.85
N THR A 472 -5.43 -27.61 2.26
CA THR A 472 -5.56 -27.75 0.81
C THR A 472 -6.52 -26.67 0.28
N PRO A 473 -6.19 -25.94 -0.80
CA PRO A 473 -7.09 -24.96 -1.41
C PRO A 473 -8.47 -25.58 -1.66
N GLY A 474 -9.53 -24.89 -1.24
CA GLY A 474 -10.91 -25.37 -1.40
C GLY A 474 -11.41 -26.38 -0.38
N SER A 475 -10.59 -26.77 0.60
CA SER A 475 -11.06 -27.56 1.75
C SER A 475 -11.75 -26.70 2.82
N LEU A 476 -12.60 -27.35 3.62
CA LEU A 476 -13.13 -26.78 4.87
C LEU A 476 -12.94 -27.81 5.98
N GLY A 477 -12.08 -27.49 6.95
CA GLY A 477 -11.72 -28.43 8.02
C GLY A 477 -11.08 -29.70 7.45
N ALA A 478 -11.60 -30.86 7.83
CA ALA A 478 -11.12 -32.15 7.33
C ALA A 478 -11.77 -32.61 6.01
N SER A 479 -12.67 -31.80 5.41
CA SER A 479 -13.30 -32.12 4.13
C SER A 479 -12.54 -31.51 2.95
N PRO A 480 -11.76 -32.30 2.18
CA PRO A 480 -11.13 -31.81 0.96
C PRO A 480 -12.20 -31.49 -0.09
N HIS A 481 -11.94 -30.51 -0.96
CA HIS A 481 -12.86 -30.13 -2.04
C HIS A 481 -14.25 -29.64 -1.59
N PHE A 482 -14.47 -29.35 -0.30
CA PHE A 482 -15.75 -28.88 0.23
C PHE A 482 -16.33 -27.73 -0.61
N PHE A 483 -15.52 -26.72 -0.94
CA PHE A 483 -16.00 -25.57 -1.71
C PHE A 483 -16.15 -25.85 -3.21
N ASP A 484 -15.48 -26.87 -3.74
CA ASP A 484 -15.69 -27.31 -5.13
C ASP A 484 -17.07 -27.96 -5.26
N GLU A 485 -17.40 -28.90 -4.35
CA GLU A 485 -18.71 -29.57 -4.28
C GLU A 485 -19.84 -28.58 -3.94
N PHE A 486 -19.60 -27.66 -2.99
CA PHE A 486 -20.55 -26.60 -2.64
C PHE A 486 -20.88 -25.73 -3.85
N GLU A 487 -19.86 -25.28 -4.59
CA GLU A 487 -20.04 -24.41 -5.75
C GLU A 487 -20.78 -25.15 -6.87
N GLU A 488 -20.51 -26.43 -7.10
CA GLU A 488 -21.24 -27.24 -8.08
C GLU A 488 -22.75 -27.28 -7.78
N ILE A 489 -23.13 -27.52 -6.52
CA ILE A 489 -24.53 -27.57 -6.10
C ILE A 489 -25.21 -26.21 -6.27
N VAL A 490 -24.53 -25.13 -5.87
CA VAL A 490 -25.07 -23.77 -6.02
C VAL A 490 -25.27 -23.43 -7.49
N LEU A 491 -24.30 -23.75 -8.36
CA LEU A 491 -24.37 -23.43 -9.79
C LEU A 491 -25.46 -24.22 -10.53
N ARG A 492 -25.82 -25.42 -10.08
CA ARG A 492 -26.98 -26.16 -10.63
C ARG A 492 -28.29 -25.39 -10.44
N LYS A 493 -28.44 -24.73 -9.28
CA LYS A 493 -29.65 -23.97 -8.93
C LYS A 493 -29.64 -22.56 -9.51
N SER A 494 -28.49 -21.90 -9.51
CA SER A 494 -28.29 -20.58 -10.09
C SER A 494 -27.07 -20.58 -11.01
N PRO A 495 -27.26 -20.90 -12.30
CA PRO A 495 -26.18 -20.94 -13.28
C PRO A 495 -25.44 -19.60 -13.34
N PRO A 496 -24.15 -19.62 -13.72
CA PRO A 496 -23.39 -18.38 -13.84
C PRO A 496 -23.94 -17.52 -14.97
N ALA A 497 -23.80 -16.19 -14.85
CA ALA A 497 -24.30 -15.26 -15.86
C ALA A 497 -23.64 -15.50 -17.23
N PHE A 498 -22.41 -15.98 -17.18
CA PHE A 498 -21.65 -16.47 -18.31
C PHE A 498 -20.58 -17.44 -17.80
N VAL A 499 -20.19 -18.40 -18.63
CA VAL A 499 -19.03 -19.24 -18.38
C VAL A 499 -17.86 -18.67 -19.16
N TRP A 500 -16.76 -18.33 -18.48
CA TRP A 500 -15.60 -17.69 -19.12
C TRP A 500 -15.04 -18.49 -20.31
N SER A 501 -15.04 -19.81 -20.23
CA SER A 501 -14.59 -20.71 -21.30
C SER A 501 -15.53 -20.74 -22.51
N GLU A 502 -16.79 -20.35 -22.35
CA GLU A 502 -17.80 -20.31 -23.42
C GLU A 502 -17.84 -18.96 -24.14
N LEU A 503 -17.36 -17.89 -23.49
CA LEU A 503 -17.24 -16.58 -24.13
C LEU A 503 -16.31 -16.65 -25.35
N SER A 504 -16.67 -15.91 -26.39
CA SER A 504 -15.78 -15.66 -27.52
C SER A 504 -14.50 -14.92 -27.07
N VAL A 505 -13.45 -15.04 -27.87
CA VAL A 505 -12.18 -14.34 -27.62
C VAL A 505 -12.39 -12.83 -27.49
N SER A 506 -13.25 -12.24 -28.33
CA SER A 506 -13.59 -10.81 -28.28
C SER A 506 -14.31 -10.41 -27.00
N GLU A 507 -15.27 -11.21 -26.53
CA GLU A 507 -16.00 -10.91 -25.28
C GLU A 507 -15.07 -11.01 -24.07
N ARG A 508 -14.19 -12.00 -24.02
CA ARG A 508 -13.16 -12.10 -22.98
C ARG A 508 -12.24 -10.89 -22.99
N ALA A 509 -11.78 -10.46 -24.17
CA ALA A 509 -10.92 -9.30 -24.32
C ALA A 509 -11.60 -8.02 -23.81
N VAL A 510 -12.84 -7.75 -24.24
CA VAL A 510 -13.63 -6.59 -23.80
C VAL A 510 -13.77 -6.58 -22.27
N ARG A 511 -14.18 -7.69 -21.66
CA ARG A 511 -14.35 -7.78 -20.20
C ARG A 511 -13.05 -7.60 -19.41
N ILE A 512 -11.90 -8.01 -19.97
CA ILE A 512 -10.60 -7.75 -19.33
C ILE A 512 -10.23 -6.28 -19.44
N ILE A 513 -10.46 -5.68 -20.60
CA ILE A 513 -10.16 -4.27 -20.86
C ILE A 513 -11.03 -3.36 -19.98
N GLU A 514 -12.32 -3.66 -19.83
CA GLU A 514 -13.23 -2.93 -18.94
C GLU A 514 -12.80 -2.99 -17.46
N LYS A 515 -12.11 -4.06 -17.06
CA LYS A 515 -11.59 -4.23 -15.70
C LYS A 515 -10.23 -3.54 -15.48
N TRP A 516 -9.54 -3.10 -16.53
CA TRP A 516 -8.18 -2.53 -16.43
C TRP A 516 -8.21 -1.04 -16.19
#